data_AF-A0A521I3R9-F1
#
_entry.id   AF-A0A521I3R9-F1
#
_cell.length_a   1.000
_cell.length_b   1.000
_cell.length_c   1.000
_cell.angle_alpha   90.00
_cell.angle_beta   90.00
_cell.angle_gamma   90.00
#
_symmetry.space_group_name_H-M   'P 1'
#
loop_
_entity.id
_entity.type
_entity.pdbx_description
1 polymer ?
#
loop_
_entity_poly.entity_id
_entity_poly.type
_entity_poly.pdbx_seq_one_letter_code
_entity_poly.pdbx_strand_id
1 'polypeptide(L)'
;MTYYIKHMDDILDEIGVPPVRAFHVRIDEYIQEILGTRDLDAEEVWKILHPKLQDPEYKKQFTEQLREKWENRDFRNEGLG
;
A
#
# COMPACT_ATOMS: atom_id res chain seq x y z
N MET A 1 3.62 15.02 -0.94
CA MET A 1 2.73 14.64 0.18
C MET A 1 1.87 13.51 -0.31
N THR A 2 1.94 12.33 0.31
CA THR A 2 1.13 11.17 -0.08
C THR A 2 -0.27 11.30 0.52
N TYR A 3 -1.16 11.97 -0.22
CA TYR A 3 -2.49 12.36 0.25
C TYR A 3 -3.47 11.19 0.36
N TYR A 4 -3.31 10.13 -0.45
CA TYR A 4 -4.29 9.05 -0.53
C TYR A 4 -4.10 7.91 0.47
N ILE A 5 -2.88 7.74 1.00
CA ILE A 5 -2.57 6.74 2.04
C ILE A 5 -3.50 6.91 3.25
N LYS A 6 -3.88 8.16 3.57
CA LYS A 6 -4.82 8.48 4.66
C LYS A 6 -6.23 7.93 4.45
N HIS A 7 -6.63 7.67 3.21
CA HIS A 7 -7.93 7.09 2.88
C HIS A 7 -7.94 5.57 2.96
N MET A 8 -6.78 4.95 3.19
CA MET A 8 -6.60 3.51 3.26
C MET A 8 -6.26 3.03 4.67
N ASP A 9 -6.49 3.87 5.68
CA ASP A 9 -6.13 3.60 7.08
C ASP A 9 -6.71 2.26 7.57
N ASP A 10 -7.91 1.89 7.10
CA ASP A 10 -8.53 0.59 7.38
C ASP A 10 -7.72 -0.59 6.83
N ILE A 11 -7.21 -0.48 5.61
CA ILE A 11 -6.36 -1.49 4.98
C ILE A 11 -5.03 -1.57 5.70
N LEU A 12 -4.45 -0.41 6.07
CA LEU A 12 -3.16 -0.32 6.76
C LEU A 12 -3.22 -0.92 8.17
N ASP A 13 -4.30 -0.66 8.90
CA ASP A 13 -4.56 -1.26 10.21
C ASP A 13 -4.72 -2.79 10.10
N GLU A 14 -5.47 -3.26 9.09
CA GLU A 14 -5.68 -4.70 8.85
C GLU A 14 -4.38 -5.47 8.57
N ILE A 15 -3.42 -4.84 7.87
CA ILE A 15 -2.11 -5.43 7.58
C ILE A 15 -1.07 -5.14 8.67
N GLY A 16 -1.44 -4.38 9.71
CA GLY A 16 -0.55 -4.05 10.83
C GLY A 16 0.57 -3.07 10.48
N VAL A 17 0.37 -2.16 9.54
CA VAL A 17 1.32 -1.09 9.24
C VAL A 17 1.26 -0.04 10.36
N PRO A 18 2.37 0.24 11.06
CA PRO A 18 2.40 1.31 12.04
C PRO A 18 2.13 2.67 11.36
N PRO A 19 1.40 3.59 12.01
CA PRO A 19 1.07 4.91 11.47
C PRO A 19 2.28 5.87 11.49
N VAL A 20 3.40 5.43 10.94
CA VAL A 20 4.67 6.15 10.87
C VAL A 20 4.87 6.63 9.45
N ARG A 21 5.13 7.94 9.28
CA ARG A 21 5.31 8.56 7.96
C ARG A 21 6.36 7.87 7.07
N ALA A 22 7.42 7.32 7.67
CA ALA A 22 8.45 6.59 6.94
C ALA A 22 7.90 5.32 6.26
N PHE A 23 6.94 4.64 6.88
CA PHE A 23 6.26 3.49 6.28
C PHE A 23 5.26 3.90 5.22
N HIS A 24 4.60 5.06 5.36
CA HIS A 24 3.69 5.56 4.33
C HIS A 24 4.37 5.76 2.98
N VAL A 25 5.65 6.15 2.94
CA VAL A 25 6.41 6.26 1.68
C VAL A 25 6.64 4.89 1.05
N ARG A 26 7.00 3.87 1.84
CA ARG A 26 7.18 2.51 1.32
C ARG A 26 5.88 1.88 0.86
N ILE A 27 4.79 2.11 1.60
CA ILE A 27 3.47 1.63 1.22
C ILE A 27 3.03 2.29 -0.10
N ASP A 28 3.27 3.59 -0.27
CA ASP A 28 3.04 4.30 -1.53
C ASP A 28 3.77 3.63 -2.70
N GLU A 29 5.05 3.28 -2.53
CA GLU A 29 5.83 2.52 -3.53
C GLU A 29 5.22 1.13 -3.82
N TYR A 30 4.81 0.38 -2.80
CA TYR A 30 4.18 -0.94 -2.99
C TYR A 30 2.86 -0.85 -3.72
N ILE A 31 2.04 0.15 -3.41
CA ILE A 31 0.78 0.40 -4.09
C ILE A 31 1.03 0.72 -5.56
N GLN A 32 2.00 1.59 -5.86
CA GLN A 32 2.36 1.91 -7.23
C GLN A 32 2.93 0.70 -7.98
N GLU A 33 3.68 -0.19 -7.31
CA GLU A 33 4.13 -1.45 -7.90
C GLU A 33 2.98 -2.40 -8.23
N ILE A 34 2.03 -2.59 -7.31
CA ILE A 34 0.85 -3.46 -7.50
C ILE A 34 0.00 -2.94 -8.67
N LEU A 35 -0.15 -1.62 -8.77
CA LEU A 35 -0.96 -0.99 -9.81
C LEU A 35 -0.21 -0.77 -11.13
N GLY A 36 1.11 -0.90 -11.14
CA GLY A 36 1.95 -0.59 -12.30
C GLY A 36 1.99 0.91 -12.63
N THR A 37 1.86 1.78 -11.63
CA THR A 37 1.68 3.24 -11.77
C THR A 37 2.85 4.04 -11.19
N ARG A 38 4.09 3.51 -11.26
CA ARG A 38 5.29 4.17 -10.69
C ARG A 38 5.59 5.55 -11.29
N ASP A 39 5.16 5.78 -12.52
CA ASP A 39 5.34 7.05 -13.24
C ASP A 39 4.20 8.05 -13.00
N LEU A 40 3.19 7.69 -12.19
CA LEU A 40 2.02 8.53 -11.94
C LEU A 40 2.10 9.25 -10.58
N ASP A 41 1.56 10.47 -10.55
CA ASP A 41 1.37 11.20 -9.31
C ASP A 41 0.32 10.56 -8.39
N ALA A 42 0.46 10.81 -7.09
CA ALA A 42 -0.38 10.26 -6.04
C ALA A 42 -1.90 10.49 -6.26
N GLU A 43 -2.29 11.61 -6.87
CA GLU A 43 -3.69 11.89 -7.19
C GLU A 43 -4.23 10.98 -8.30
N GLU A 44 -3.42 10.74 -9.35
CA GLU A 44 -3.79 9.87 -10.48
C GLU A 44 -3.85 8.41 -10.02
N VAL A 45 -2.91 7.99 -9.18
CA VAL A 45 -2.93 6.66 -8.55
C VAL A 45 -4.23 6.47 -7.76
N TRP A 46 -4.64 7.46 -6.97
CA TRP A 46 -5.89 7.39 -6.19
C TRP A 46 -7.14 7.32 -7.07
N LYS A 47 -7.21 8.09 -8.16
CA LYS A 47 -8.33 8.03 -9.12
C LYS A 47 -8.49 6.63 -9.73
N ILE A 48 -7.40 5.90 -9.89
CA ILE A 48 -7.41 4.51 -10.39
C ILE A 48 -7.75 3.52 -9.28
N LEU A 49 -7.14 3.67 -8.12
CA LEU A 49 -7.27 2.73 -7.00
C LEU A 49 -8.64 2.81 -6.32
N HIS A 50 -9.12 4.01 -6.04
CA HIS A 50 -10.36 4.26 -5.31
C HIS A 50 -11.59 3.51 -5.87
N PRO A 51 -11.91 3.58 -7.19
CA PRO A 51 -13.04 2.84 -7.74
C PRO A 51 -12.85 1.33 -7.67
N LYS A 52 -11.61 0.83 -7.78
CA LYS A 52 -11.34 -0.61 -7.65
C LYS A 52 -11.50 -1.10 -6.22
N LEU A 53 -11.16 -0.28 -5.22
CA LEU A 53 -11.37 -0.60 -3.80
C LEU A 53 -12.85 -0.63 -3.39
N GLN A 54 -13.77 -0.11 -4.21
CA GLN A 54 -15.21 -0.28 -3.98
C GLN A 54 -15.68 -1.71 -4.24
N ASP A 55 -14.93 -2.47 -5.05
CA ASP A 55 -15.18 -3.88 -5.26
C ASP A 55 -14.58 -4.68 -4.09
N PRO A 56 -15.40 -5.43 -3.32
CA PRO A 56 -14.94 -6.13 -2.13
C PRO A 56 -13.99 -7.29 -2.46
N GLU A 57 -14.13 -7.92 -3.62
CA GLU A 57 -13.24 -9.01 -4.05
C GLU A 57 -11.87 -8.44 -4.43
N TYR A 58 -11.85 -7.37 -5.21
CA TYR A 58 -10.62 -6.67 -5.56
C TYR A 58 -9.94 -6.09 -4.31
N LYS A 59 -10.71 -5.46 -3.41
CA LYS A 59 -10.17 -4.91 -2.16
C LYS A 59 -9.47 -5.99 -1.36
N LYS A 60 -10.06 -7.17 -1.22
CA LYS A 60 -9.43 -8.30 -0.52
C LYS A 60 -8.14 -8.75 -1.20
N GLN A 61 -8.16 -8.97 -2.53
CA GLN A 61 -6.97 -9.35 -3.29
C GLN A 61 -5.86 -8.31 -3.19
N PHE A 62 -6.22 -7.02 -3.20
CA PHE A 62 -5.29 -5.92 -3.06
C PHE A 62 -4.68 -5.87 -1.66
N THR A 63 -5.49 -6.03 -0.62
CA THR A 63 -5.01 -6.09 0.77
C THR A 63 -4.05 -7.26 0.97
N GLU A 64 -4.34 -8.45 0.42
CA GLU A 64 -3.45 -9.61 0.48
C GLU A 64 -2.12 -9.36 -0.24
N GLN A 65 -2.13 -8.76 -1.44
CA GLN A 65 -0.90 -8.39 -2.16
C GLN A 65 -0.07 -7.34 -1.41
N LEU A 66 -0.73 -6.34 -0.83
CA LEU A 66 -0.06 -5.30 -0.06
C LEU A 66 0.54 -5.88 1.24
N ARG A 67 -0.19 -6.77 1.90
CA ARG A 67 0.28 -7.54 3.07
C ARG A 67 1.52 -8.36 2.71
N GLU A 68 1.47 -9.13 1.62
CA GLU A 68 2.59 -9.96 1.19
C GLU A 68 3.85 -9.11 0.94
N LYS A 69 3.73 -7.95 0.28
CA LYS A 69 4.85 -7.01 0.11
C LYS A 69 5.35 -6.46 1.45
N TRP A 70 4.43 -6.11 2.36
CA TRP A 70 4.77 -5.57 3.67
C TRP A 70 5.50 -6.57 4.57
N GLU A 71 5.03 -7.82 4.62
CA GLU A 71 5.65 -8.91 5.38
C GLU A 71 6.99 -9.35 4.76
N ASN A 72 7.08 -9.42 3.44
CA ASN A 72 8.35 -9.71 2.76
C ASN A 72 9.38 -8.58 2.89
N ARG A 73 8.96 -7.36 3.27
CA ARG A 73 9.92 -6.28 3.55
C ARG A 73 10.78 -6.57 4.77
N ASP A 74 10.20 -7.23 5.79
CA ASP A 74 10.86 -7.51 7.07
C ASP A 74 11.99 -8.54 6.84
N PHE A 75 11.74 -9.58 6.03
CA PHE A 75 12.74 -10.62 5.74
C PHE A 75 13.99 -10.13 5.00
N ARG A 76 13.90 -9.08 4.18
CA ARG A 76 15.06 -8.56 3.44
C ARG A 76 15.88 -7.52 4.19
N ASN A 77 15.40 -7.01 5.33
CA ASN A 77 16.09 -5.94 6.07
C ASN A 77 16.29 -6.21 7.58
N GLU A 78 15.81 -7.32 8.12
CA GLU A 78 16.21 -7.84 9.45
C GLU A 78 17.13 -9.06 9.35
N GLY A 79 18.05 -9.04 8.37
CA GLY A 79 19.32 -9.77 8.44
C GLY A 79 20.29 -9.13 9.45
N LEU A 80 19.85 -8.98 10.70
CA LEU A 80 20.69 -8.84 11.88
C LEU A 80 20.40 -10.13 12.68
N GLY A 81 21.26 -11.16 12.70
CA GLY A 81 22.71 -11.06 12.75
C GLY A 81 23.10 -10.52 14.12
#